data_AF-A0A7V9TFV1-F1
#
_entry.id   AF-A0A7V9TFV1-F1
#
_cell.length_a   1.000
_cell.length_b   1.000
_cell.length_c   1.000
_cell.angle_alpha   90.00
_cell.angle_beta   90.00
_cell.angle_gamma   90.00
#
_symmetry.space_group_name_H-M   'P 1'
#
loop_
_entity.id
_entity.type
_entity.pdbx_description
1 polymer ?
#
loop_
_entity_poly.entity_id
_entity_poly.type
_entity_poly.pdbx_seq_one_letter_code
_entity_poly.pdbx_strand_id
1 'polypeptide(L)'
;MDRIAIQPDSFRHRNGERQSFSDRWTELAARRGIEVRRVDVYAPDFIEQLAGCDGFMWRFGFPPRPRLFAKRLLPAIEQGLGIPVFPSSRAAWHFEDKIAQHYLLQAAGIPTPRTWIFWTPARALEFCRQASYPLVLKLATGFQSANVQMLRNARAATSRVHQLFGPGVTSLSGSRTRMALHRLRAIARLISGRQLAGGTQPEERQIGYVFLQEFLPGNEFDTRVTVISDRAFAFRRFNRPNDFRASGSGRIDWDPAQIALDAVRLAFQVARRLQTECIAVDVLRRGEEYVINEISYTFASWAVRDCPGHWVLNEGPGTGRLRWIEGQMAPEDAIFDDFIAKLPSRGA
;
A
#
# COMPACT_ATOMS: atom_id res chain seq x y z
N MET A 1 -8.66 32.59 5.76
CA MET A 1 -9.18 31.28 6.19
C MET A 1 -8.71 30.25 5.21
N ASP A 2 -8.08 29.20 5.71
CA ASP A 2 -7.60 28.10 4.89
C ASP A 2 -8.80 27.31 4.35
N ARG A 3 -8.71 26.90 3.09
CA ARG A 3 -9.74 26.12 2.41
C ARG A 3 -9.11 24.88 1.81
N ILE A 4 -9.56 23.69 2.20
CA ILE A 4 -9.07 22.43 1.63
C ILE A 4 -10.14 21.76 0.79
N ALA A 5 -9.73 21.11 -0.30
CA ALA A 5 -10.58 20.23 -1.06
C ALA A 5 -10.45 18.79 -0.55
N ILE A 6 -11.57 18.10 -0.33
CA ILE A 6 -11.58 16.69 0.10
C ILE A 6 -12.43 15.87 -0.86
N GLN A 7 -11.82 14.85 -1.44
CA GLN A 7 -12.55 13.81 -2.18
C GLN A 7 -13.12 12.78 -1.16
N PRO A 8 -14.44 12.52 -1.16
CA PRO A 8 -15.03 11.51 -0.31
C PRO A 8 -14.44 10.11 -0.50
N ASP A 9 -14.17 9.42 0.60
CA ASP A 9 -13.88 7.99 0.65
C ASP A 9 -14.83 7.26 1.60
N SER A 10 -14.96 5.95 1.41
CA SER A 10 -15.65 5.07 2.34
C SER A 10 -15.20 3.65 2.07
N PHE A 11 -14.68 3.00 3.10
CA PHE A 11 -14.19 1.63 3.04
C PHE A 11 -14.85 0.81 4.15
N ARG A 12 -15.22 -0.43 3.83
CA ARG A 12 -15.71 -1.41 4.82
C ARG A 12 -14.72 -2.56 4.91
N HIS A 13 -14.17 -2.77 6.10
CA HIS A 13 -13.22 -3.83 6.40
C HIS A 13 -13.92 -5.19 6.52
N ARG A 14 -13.13 -6.27 6.47
CA ARG A 14 -13.65 -7.64 6.63
C ARG A 14 -14.24 -7.91 8.02
N ASN A 15 -13.75 -7.20 9.04
CA ASN A 15 -14.29 -7.25 10.41
C ASN A 15 -15.60 -6.44 10.56
N GLY A 16 -16.10 -5.81 9.49
CA GLY A 16 -17.34 -5.03 9.50
C GLY A 16 -17.15 -3.54 9.78
N GLU A 17 -15.97 -3.12 10.25
CA GLU A 17 -15.70 -1.71 10.55
C GLU A 17 -15.79 -0.83 9.30
N ARG A 18 -16.48 0.30 9.43
CA ARG A 18 -16.50 1.36 8.43
C ARG A 18 -15.37 2.34 8.73
N GLN A 19 -14.65 2.73 7.68
CA GLN A 19 -13.56 3.68 7.74
C GLN A 19 -13.76 4.72 6.63
N SER A 20 -13.74 6.00 6.99
CA SER A 20 -13.75 7.13 6.06
C SER A 20 -12.78 8.18 6.58
N PHE A 21 -11.68 8.40 5.86
CA PHE A 21 -10.74 9.46 6.21
C PHE A 21 -11.36 10.81 5.90
N SER A 22 -12.10 10.93 4.79
CA SER A 22 -12.77 12.17 4.40
C SER A 22 -13.80 12.63 5.44
N ASP A 23 -14.57 11.70 6.03
CA ASP A 23 -15.53 12.06 7.08
C ASP A 23 -14.77 12.61 8.29
N ARG A 24 -13.72 11.91 8.75
CA ARG A 24 -12.91 12.32 9.90
C ARG A 24 -12.17 13.65 9.67
N TRP A 25 -11.56 13.84 8.51
CA TRP A 25 -10.89 15.09 8.15
C TRP A 25 -11.86 16.26 8.06
N THR A 26 -13.08 16.03 7.58
CA THR A 26 -14.13 17.06 7.56
C THR A 26 -14.52 17.48 8.97
N GLU A 27 -14.66 16.54 9.90
CA GLU A 27 -14.90 16.83 11.32
C GLU A 27 -13.74 17.64 11.95
N LEU A 28 -12.50 17.26 11.68
CA LEU A 28 -11.32 17.94 12.22
C LEU A 28 -11.17 19.36 11.65
N ALA A 29 -11.42 19.54 10.35
CA ALA A 29 -11.40 20.85 9.71
C ALA A 29 -12.44 21.80 10.31
N ALA A 30 -13.67 21.32 10.54
CA ALA A 30 -14.74 22.09 11.17
C ALA A 30 -14.33 22.58 12.58
N ARG A 31 -13.67 21.74 13.38
CA ARG A 31 -13.17 22.11 14.73
C ARG A 31 -12.08 23.19 14.70
N ARG A 32 -11.36 23.34 13.57
CA ARG A 32 -10.29 24.33 13.38
C ARG A 32 -10.72 25.56 12.58
N GLY A 33 -11.98 25.65 12.18
CA GLY A 33 -12.47 26.75 11.33
C GLY A 33 -11.89 26.73 9.92
N ILE A 34 -11.46 25.55 9.44
CA ILE A 34 -10.96 25.35 8.07
C ILE A 34 -12.15 25.00 7.18
N GLU A 35 -12.29 25.73 6.06
CA GLU A 35 -13.37 25.47 5.11
C GLU A 35 -13.07 24.20 4.31
N VAL A 36 -14.02 23.26 4.27
CA VAL A 36 -13.90 22.05 3.45
C VAL A 36 -14.77 22.17 2.22
N ARG A 37 -14.14 22.10 1.05
CA ARG A 37 -14.83 21.89 -0.22
C ARG A 37 -14.85 20.40 -0.54
N ARG A 38 -16.04 19.80 -0.51
CA ARG A 38 -16.22 18.45 -1.03
C ARG A 38 -16.17 18.47 -2.55
N VAL A 39 -15.38 17.60 -3.15
CA VAL A 39 -15.18 17.53 -4.61
C VAL A 39 -15.49 16.14 -5.16
N ASP A 40 -15.64 16.04 -6.48
CA ASP A 40 -15.74 14.77 -7.21
C ASP A 40 -14.63 14.67 -8.26
N VAL A 41 -13.61 13.86 -7.96
CA VAL A 41 -12.47 13.58 -8.84
C VAL A 41 -12.86 13.02 -10.21
N TYR A 42 -14.06 12.48 -10.38
CA TYR A 42 -14.52 11.97 -11.67
C TYR A 42 -15.35 12.98 -12.47
N ALA A 43 -15.64 14.14 -11.91
CA ALA A 43 -16.35 15.19 -12.62
C ALA A 43 -15.44 15.87 -13.66
N PRO A 44 -15.99 16.28 -14.82
CA PRO A 44 -15.21 16.91 -15.88
C PRO A 44 -14.65 18.28 -15.47
N ASP A 45 -15.30 18.95 -14.49
CA ASP A 45 -14.92 20.25 -13.94
C ASP A 45 -14.09 20.13 -12.63
N PHE A 46 -13.51 18.96 -12.37
CA PHE A 46 -12.81 18.71 -11.10
C PHE A 46 -11.67 19.71 -10.82
N ILE A 47 -10.93 20.14 -11.85
CA ILE A 47 -9.83 21.09 -11.66
C ILE A 47 -10.39 22.45 -11.24
N GLU A 48 -11.49 22.90 -11.82
CA GLU A 48 -12.21 24.11 -11.45
C GLU A 48 -12.76 24.02 -10.02
N GLN A 49 -13.20 22.83 -9.58
CA GLN A 49 -13.59 22.61 -8.20
C GLN A 49 -12.45 22.86 -7.20
N LEU A 50 -11.18 22.79 -7.60
CA LEU A 50 -10.04 23.10 -6.72
C LEU A 50 -9.74 24.61 -6.62
N ALA A 51 -10.41 25.46 -7.38
CA ALA A 51 -10.11 26.89 -7.44
C ALA A 51 -10.23 27.58 -6.06
N GLY A 52 -9.14 28.19 -5.60
CA GLY A 52 -9.07 28.88 -4.32
C GLY A 52 -8.97 27.96 -3.10
N CYS A 53 -8.72 26.67 -3.29
CA CYS A 53 -8.29 25.75 -2.23
C CYS A 53 -6.76 25.80 -2.06
N ASP A 54 -6.29 25.65 -0.83
CA ASP A 54 -4.88 25.68 -0.42
C ASP A 54 -4.26 24.28 -0.38
N GLY A 55 -5.07 23.22 -0.51
CA GLY A 55 -4.60 21.83 -0.56
C GLY A 55 -5.73 20.86 -0.93
N PHE A 56 -5.36 19.64 -1.34
CA PHE A 56 -6.30 18.59 -1.73
C PHE A 56 -6.00 17.25 -1.03
N MET A 57 -7.00 16.66 -0.36
CA MET A 57 -6.84 15.38 0.33
C MET A 57 -7.76 14.31 -0.27
N TRP A 58 -7.18 13.14 -0.56
CA TRP A 58 -7.91 11.99 -1.07
C TRP A 58 -7.27 10.66 -0.67
N ARG A 59 -7.97 9.87 0.14
CA ARG A 59 -7.63 8.46 0.34
C ARG A 59 -8.27 7.59 -0.75
N PHE A 60 -7.54 7.33 -1.83
CA PHE A 60 -8.02 6.46 -2.89
C PHE A 60 -7.87 4.96 -2.57
N GLY A 61 -8.85 4.15 -3.00
CA GLY A 61 -8.87 2.72 -2.69
C GLY A 61 -7.92 1.87 -3.56
N PHE A 62 -7.79 0.60 -3.16
CA PHE A 62 -7.08 -0.46 -3.88
C PHE A 62 -7.57 -0.75 -5.33
N PRO A 63 -8.88 -0.66 -5.66
CA PRO A 63 -9.37 -1.04 -6.99
C PRO A 63 -8.71 -0.27 -8.14
N PRO A 64 -8.62 -0.86 -9.34
CA PRO A 64 -7.88 -0.27 -10.45
C PRO A 64 -8.36 1.14 -10.85
N ARG A 65 -9.68 1.37 -10.91
CA ARG A 65 -10.21 2.69 -11.34
C ARG A 65 -9.72 3.85 -10.46
N PRO A 66 -10.02 3.90 -9.14
CA PRO A 66 -9.55 5.01 -8.30
C PRO A 66 -8.03 5.08 -8.24
N ARG A 67 -7.34 3.93 -8.15
CA ARG A 67 -5.89 3.87 -8.04
C ARG A 67 -5.17 4.40 -9.29
N LEU A 68 -5.51 3.91 -10.48
CA LEU A 68 -4.90 4.35 -11.73
C LEU A 68 -5.27 5.79 -12.06
N PHE A 69 -6.44 6.25 -11.61
CA PHE A 69 -6.84 7.64 -11.76
C PHE A 69 -6.00 8.56 -10.85
N ALA A 70 -5.88 8.23 -9.56
CA ALA A 70 -5.08 8.99 -8.60
C ALA A 70 -3.61 9.13 -9.01
N LYS A 71 -2.99 8.07 -9.54
CA LYS A 71 -1.60 8.11 -10.03
C LYS A 71 -1.36 9.11 -11.16
N ARG A 72 -2.40 9.50 -11.90
CA ARG A 72 -2.33 10.53 -12.95
C ARG A 72 -2.69 11.91 -12.39
N LEU A 73 -3.74 11.96 -11.57
CA LEU A 73 -4.33 13.21 -11.10
C LEU A 73 -3.46 13.90 -10.05
N LEU A 74 -2.95 13.17 -9.05
CA LEU A 74 -2.23 13.78 -7.92
C LEU A 74 -0.96 14.51 -8.36
N PRO A 75 -0.07 13.94 -9.21
CA PRO A 75 1.07 14.68 -9.72
C PRO A 75 0.68 15.91 -10.54
N ALA A 76 -0.44 15.85 -11.30
CA ALA A 76 -0.91 16.98 -12.08
C ALA A 76 -1.37 18.15 -11.20
N ILE A 77 -2.03 17.87 -10.07
CA ILE A 77 -2.40 18.88 -9.08
C ILE A 77 -1.14 19.48 -8.43
N GLU A 78 -0.24 18.64 -7.91
CA GLU A 78 0.97 19.12 -7.22
C GLU A 78 1.85 19.98 -8.13
N GLN A 79 2.05 19.56 -9.39
CA GLN A 79 2.93 20.27 -10.33
C GLN A 79 2.24 21.44 -11.02
N GLY A 80 0.97 21.26 -11.41
CA GLY A 80 0.23 22.24 -12.22
C GLY A 80 -0.41 23.35 -11.39
N LEU A 81 -0.93 23.03 -10.20
CA LEU A 81 -1.55 24.00 -9.30
C LEU A 81 -0.63 24.45 -8.16
N GLY A 82 0.45 23.72 -7.90
CA GLY A 82 1.41 24.08 -6.83
C GLY A 82 0.86 23.94 -5.41
N ILE A 83 -0.32 23.32 -5.24
CA ILE A 83 -0.91 23.08 -3.93
C ILE A 83 -0.51 21.69 -3.40
N PRO A 84 -0.30 21.54 -2.08
CA PRO A 84 -0.03 20.24 -1.47
C PRO A 84 -1.21 19.28 -1.67
N VAL A 85 -0.89 18.00 -1.86
CA VAL A 85 -1.89 16.92 -1.90
C VAL A 85 -1.56 15.80 -0.93
N PHE A 86 -2.59 15.12 -0.43
CA PHE A 86 -2.44 13.88 0.32
C PHE A 86 -3.17 12.72 -0.39
N PRO A 87 -2.51 11.57 -0.59
CA PRO A 87 -1.06 11.37 -0.47
C PRO A 87 -0.30 12.14 -1.55
N SER A 88 0.93 12.56 -1.25
CA SER A 88 1.82 13.18 -2.23
C SER A 88 2.12 12.22 -3.39
N SER A 89 2.53 12.75 -4.55
CA SER A 89 2.95 11.89 -5.69
C SER A 89 4.04 10.91 -5.29
N ARG A 90 4.98 11.32 -4.41
CA ARG A 90 6.07 10.50 -3.88
C ARG A 90 5.55 9.26 -3.15
N ALA A 91 4.51 9.40 -2.33
CA ALA A 91 3.89 8.30 -1.61
C ALA A 91 2.91 7.46 -2.48
N ALA A 92 2.31 8.08 -3.50
CA ALA A 92 1.20 7.48 -4.25
C ALA A 92 1.62 6.63 -5.46
N TRP A 93 2.68 7.02 -6.18
CA TRP A 93 2.94 6.48 -7.53
C TRP A 93 3.23 4.97 -7.54
N HIS A 94 3.88 4.46 -6.48
CA HIS A 94 4.24 3.04 -6.32
C HIS A 94 3.16 2.21 -5.59
N PHE A 95 2.00 2.81 -5.25
CA PHE A 95 0.96 2.10 -4.50
C PHE A 95 0.37 0.92 -5.28
N GLU A 96 0.25 -0.22 -4.60
CA GLU A 96 -0.21 -1.51 -5.16
C GLU A 96 0.52 -1.91 -6.45
N ASP A 97 1.83 -1.65 -6.50
CA ASP A 97 2.71 -2.08 -7.58
C ASP A 97 4.04 -2.56 -7.01
N LYS A 98 4.13 -3.86 -6.74
CA LYS A 98 5.33 -4.49 -6.14
C LYS A 98 6.55 -4.41 -7.04
N ILE A 99 6.39 -4.25 -8.37
CA ILE A 99 7.50 -4.04 -9.30
C ILE A 99 8.07 -2.64 -9.11
N ALA A 100 7.20 -1.63 -9.14
CA ALA A 100 7.59 -0.23 -8.89
C ALA A 100 8.26 -0.07 -7.52
N GLN A 101 7.68 -0.68 -6.48
CA GLN A 101 8.25 -0.68 -5.13
C GLN A 101 9.62 -1.35 -5.10
N HIS A 102 9.80 -2.50 -5.75
CA HIS A 102 11.10 -3.17 -5.81
C HIS A 102 12.17 -2.26 -6.41
N TYR A 103 11.91 -1.63 -7.57
CA TYR A 103 12.87 -0.73 -8.18
C TYR A 103 13.15 0.51 -7.32
N LEU A 104 12.11 1.10 -6.72
CA LEU A 104 12.26 2.26 -5.85
C LEU A 104 13.14 1.93 -4.63
N LEU A 105 12.85 0.83 -3.94
CA LEU A 105 13.58 0.42 -2.73
C LEU A 105 15.04 0.07 -3.06
N GLN A 106 15.28 -0.65 -4.16
CA GLN A 106 16.63 -0.97 -4.64
C GLN A 106 17.41 0.30 -5.00
N ALA A 107 16.83 1.20 -5.79
CA ALA A 107 17.48 2.46 -6.17
C ALA A 107 17.76 3.37 -4.97
N ALA A 108 16.93 3.29 -3.93
CA ALA A 108 17.11 4.01 -2.67
C ALA A 108 18.18 3.39 -1.74
N GLY A 109 18.69 2.19 -2.05
CA GLY A 109 19.61 1.44 -1.18
C GLY A 109 18.93 0.87 0.07
N ILE A 110 17.63 0.65 0.03
CA ILE A 110 16.87 0.09 1.15
C ILE A 110 17.00 -1.44 1.10
N PRO A 111 17.34 -2.11 2.22
CA PRO A 111 17.47 -3.56 2.25
C PRO A 111 16.12 -4.23 1.96
N THR A 112 16.10 -5.12 0.97
CA THR A 112 14.93 -5.93 0.60
C THR A 112 15.34 -7.40 0.46
N PRO A 113 14.39 -8.35 0.54
CA PRO A 113 14.68 -9.70 0.10
C PRO A 113 15.17 -9.69 -1.35
N ARG A 114 16.09 -10.59 -1.70
CA ARG A 114 16.60 -10.78 -3.05
C ARG A 114 15.44 -11.09 -3.98
N THR A 115 15.30 -10.27 -5.01
CA THR A 115 14.19 -10.33 -5.97
C THR A 115 14.75 -10.35 -7.38
N TRP A 116 14.10 -11.09 -8.25
CA TRP A 116 14.38 -11.18 -9.67
C TRP A 116 13.11 -10.88 -10.46
N ILE A 117 13.21 -9.89 -11.35
CA ILE A 117 12.13 -9.54 -12.26
C ILE A 117 12.61 -9.83 -13.67
N PHE A 118 11.90 -10.73 -14.35
CA PHE A 118 12.18 -11.09 -15.73
C PHE A 118 11.12 -10.51 -16.65
N TRP A 119 11.56 -9.83 -17.70
CA TRP A 119 10.72 -9.28 -18.77
C TRP A 119 10.76 -10.13 -20.04
N THR A 120 11.51 -11.24 -20.03
CA THR A 120 11.57 -12.19 -21.14
C THR A 120 11.44 -13.62 -20.62
N PRO A 121 10.72 -14.51 -21.34
CA PRO A 121 10.55 -15.89 -20.92
C PRO A 121 11.87 -16.65 -20.92
N ALA A 122 12.75 -16.42 -21.90
CA ALA A 122 14.04 -17.12 -22.01
C ALA A 122 14.91 -16.96 -20.75
N ARG A 123 15.08 -15.72 -20.27
CA ARG A 123 15.86 -15.43 -19.04
C ARG A 123 15.18 -16.00 -17.79
N ALA A 124 13.85 -15.91 -17.71
CA ALA A 124 13.11 -16.46 -16.59
C ALA A 124 13.25 -18.00 -16.50
N LEU A 125 13.18 -18.69 -17.65
CA LEU A 125 13.32 -20.14 -17.74
C LEU A 125 14.75 -20.61 -17.43
N GLU A 126 15.77 -19.89 -17.89
CA GLU A 126 17.16 -20.18 -17.51
C GLU A 126 17.34 -20.06 -16.00
N PHE A 127 16.88 -18.95 -15.40
CA PHE A 127 16.96 -18.76 -13.96
C PHE A 127 16.25 -19.89 -13.18
N CYS A 128 15.04 -20.27 -13.61
CA CYS A 128 14.28 -21.34 -12.95
C CYS A 128 14.97 -22.72 -13.00
N ARG A 129 15.84 -22.97 -13.98
CA ARG A 129 16.63 -24.21 -14.04
C ARG A 129 17.75 -24.26 -13.00
N GLN A 130 18.30 -23.11 -12.63
CA GLN A 130 19.49 -23.01 -11.77
C GLN A 130 19.17 -22.54 -10.35
N ALA A 131 17.97 -22.01 -10.11
CA ALA A 131 17.61 -21.42 -8.83
C ALA A 131 17.53 -22.44 -7.69
N SER A 132 17.87 -22.00 -6.48
CA SER A 132 17.59 -22.72 -5.24
C SER A 132 16.13 -22.49 -4.82
N TYR A 133 15.45 -23.56 -4.42
CA TYR A 133 14.05 -23.55 -4.02
C TYR A 133 13.89 -23.77 -2.50
N PRO A 134 12.81 -23.26 -1.89
CA PRO A 134 11.66 -22.60 -2.52
C PRO A 134 11.89 -21.12 -2.88
N LEU A 135 11.12 -20.64 -3.87
CA LEU A 135 11.00 -19.23 -4.24
C LEU A 135 9.58 -18.72 -3.97
N VAL A 136 9.43 -17.41 -3.85
CA VAL A 136 8.13 -16.73 -3.73
C VAL A 136 7.79 -16.03 -5.05
N LEU A 137 6.71 -16.45 -5.71
CA LEU A 137 6.11 -15.75 -6.83
C LEU A 137 5.15 -14.69 -6.31
N LYS A 138 5.26 -13.46 -6.83
CA LYS A 138 4.30 -12.37 -6.57
C LYS A 138 3.76 -11.84 -7.89
N LEU A 139 2.51 -11.37 -7.89
CA LEU A 139 2.05 -10.45 -8.94
C LEU A 139 2.26 -9.01 -8.49
N ALA A 140 2.40 -8.08 -9.43
CA ALA A 140 2.64 -6.66 -9.16
C ALA A 140 1.52 -6.05 -8.30
N THR A 141 0.27 -6.34 -8.62
CA THR A 141 -0.90 -5.80 -7.90
C THR A 141 -1.55 -6.86 -7.00
N GLY A 142 -2.23 -6.40 -5.95
CA GLY A 142 -3.02 -7.23 -5.04
C GLY A 142 -2.61 -7.08 -3.58
N PHE A 143 -3.63 -7.10 -2.72
CA PHE A 143 -3.52 -6.89 -1.28
C PHE A 143 -3.84 -8.19 -0.50
N GLN A 144 -3.54 -8.20 0.81
CA GLN A 144 -3.80 -9.36 1.71
C GLN A 144 -3.22 -10.70 1.22
N SER A 145 -2.09 -10.62 0.54
CA SER A 145 -1.38 -11.78 0.00
C SER A 145 -2.18 -12.64 -1.01
N ALA A 146 -3.24 -12.11 -1.62
CA ALA A 146 -4.06 -12.83 -2.60
C ALA A 146 -3.25 -13.32 -3.83
N ASN A 147 -2.15 -12.63 -4.14
CA ASN A 147 -1.30 -12.85 -5.29
C ASN A 147 0.15 -13.17 -4.91
N VAL A 148 0.32 -13.97 -3.85
CA VAL A 148 1.62 -14.48 -3.38
C VAL A 148 1.57 -16.00 -3.32
N GLN A 149 2.52 -16.69 -3.95
CA GLN A 149 2.59 -18.15 -4.01
C GLN A 149 4.02 -18.66 -3.77
N MET A 150 4.16 -19.71 -2.97
CA MET A 150 5.42 -20.46 -2.85
C MET A 150 5.59 -21.43 -4.03
N LEU A 151 6.74 -21.38 -4.68
CA LEU A 151 7.18 -22.29 -5.72
C LEU A 151 8.24 -23.22 -5.14
N ARG A 152 7.98 -24.53 -5.13
CA ARG A 152 8.84 -25.52 -4.46
C ARG A 152 9.90 -26.15 -5.36
N ASN A 153 9.81 -25.97 -6.68
CA ASN A 153 10.74 -26.57 -7.63
C ASN A 153 10.67 -25.88 -9.02
N ALA A 154 11.66 -26.20 -9.86
CA ALA A 154 11.80 -25.70 -11.22
C ALA A 154 10.56 -25.94 -12.09
N ARG A 155 9.96 -27.13 -12.00
CA ARG A 155 8.75 -27.47 -12.78
C ARG A 155 7.59 -26.52 -12.48
N ALA A 156 7.33 -26.26 -11.21
CA ALA A 156 6.28 -25.33 -10.78
C ALA A 156 6.57 -23.90 -11.24
N ALA A 157 7.83 -23.46 -11.16
CA ALA A 157 8.23 -22.14 -11.60
C ALA A 157 8.11 -21.96 -13.12
N THR A 158 8.63 -22.90 -13.91
CA THR A 158 8.51 -22.92 -15.38
C THR A 158 7.07 -22.86 -15.85
N SER A 159 6.17 -23.62 -15.21
CA SER A 159 4.72 -23.56 -15.51
C SER A 159 4.15 -22.14 -15.33
N ARG A 160 4.56 -21.45 -14.26
CA ARG A 160 4.15 -20.06 -14.02
C ARG A 160 4.76 -19.07 -15.01
N VAL A 161 6.01 -19.28 -15.43
CA VAL A 161 6.64 -18.48 -16.48
C VAL A 161 5.84 -18.57 -17.79
N HIS A 162 5.52 -19.78 -18.26
CA HIS A 162 4.70 -19.94 -19.47
C HIS A 162 3.32 -19.30 -19.33
N GLN A 163 2.71 -19.40 -18.16
CA GLN A 163 1.42 -18.77 -17.92
C GLN A 163 1.50 -17.24 -18.00
N LEU A 164 2.49 -16.63 -17.34
CA LEU A 164 2.64 -15.17 -17.24
C LEU A 164 3.15 -14.52 -18.53
N PHE A 165 3.91 -15.24 -19.36
CA PHE A 165 4.31 -14.77 -20.70
C PHE A 165 3.36 -15.20 -21.83
N GLY A 166 2.38 -16.07 -21.54
CA GLY A 166 1.33 -16.46 -22.49
C GLY A 166 -0.01 -15.81 -22.16
N PRO A 167 -1.00 -16.54 -21.63
CA PRO A 167 -2.33 -15.99 -21.37
C PRO A 167 -2.39 -15.01 -20.19
N GLY A 168 -1.38 -14.89 -19.35
CA GLY A 168 -1.43 -14.10 -18.12
C GLY A 168 -2.41 -14.64 -17.08
N VAL A 169 -2.55 -13.93 -15.96
CA VAL A 169 -3.46 -14.26 -14.85
C VAL A 169 -4.07 -13.01 -14.25
N THR A 170 -5.23 -13.11 -13.61
CA THR A 170 -5.76 -12.03 -12.76
C THR A 170 -5.53 -12.29 -11.27
N SER A 171 -5.39 -13.56 -10.89
CA SER A 171 -5.06 -13.98 -9.52
C SER A 171 -4.26 -15.30 -9.50
N LEU A 172 -3.41 -15.48 -8.50
CA LEU A 172 -2.74 -16.77 -8.23
C LEU A 172 -3.61 -17.75 -7.45
N SER A 173 -4.69 -17.26 -6.83
CA SER A 173 -5.60 -18.05 -5.98
C SER A 173 -6.74 -18.74 -6.75
N GLY A 174 -6.82 -18.51 -8.07
CA GLY A 174 -7.90 -19.02 -8.92
C GLY A 174 -7.82 -20.53 -9.17
N SER A 175 -8.77 -21.28 -8.60
CA SER A 175 -9.14 -22.59 -9.15
C SER A 175 -9.62 -22.42 -10.60
N ARG A 176 -9.18 -23.30 -11.52
CA ARG A 176 -9.62 -23.32 -12.93
C ARG A 176 -11.15 -23.29 -13.07
N THR A 177 -11.88 -23.87 -12.12
CA THR A 177 -13.36 -23.88 -12.08
C THR A 177 -13.98 -22.51 -11.81
N ARG A 178 -13.41 -21.69 -10.93
CA ARG A 178 -13.93 -20.32 -10.67
C ARG A 178 -13.75 -19.41 -11.88
N MET A 179 -12.65 -19.57 -12.61
CA MET A 179 -12.35 -18.76 -13.78
C MET A 179 -13.26 -19.13 -14.98
N ALA A 180 -13.57 -20.41 -15.17
CA ALA A 180 -14.57 -20.86 -16.14
C ALA A 180 -15.97 -20.31 -15.82
N LEU A 181 -16.38 -20.38 -14.54
CA LEU A 181 -17.67 -19.85 -14.09
C LEU A 181 -17.77 -18.32 -14.25
N HIS A 182 -16.68 -17.59 -13.99
CA HIS A 182 -16.63 -16.14 -14.19
C HIS A 182 -16.76 -15.77 -15.68
N ARG A 183 -16.11 -16.51 -16.58
CA ARG A 183 -16.24 -16.33 -18.03
C ARG A 183 -17.65 -16.61 -18.52
N LEU A 184 -18.26 -17.71 -18.09
CA LEU A 184 -19.66 -18.03 -18.42
C LEU A 184 -20.63 -16.95 -17.94
N ARG A 185 -20.43 -16.43 -16.72
CA ARG A 185 -21.24 -15.30 -16.19
C ARG A 185 -21.01 -14.01 -16.97
N ALA A 186 -19.78 -13.71 -17.41
CA ALA A 186 -19.50 -12.54 -18.23
C ALA A 186 -20.18 -12.62 -19.60
N ILE A 187 -20.19 -13.80 -20.23
CA ILE A 187 -20.92 -14.05 -21.49
C ILE A 187 -22.43 -13.91 -21.28
N ALA A 188 -22.97 -14.48 -20.20
CA ALA A 188 -24.40 -14.33 -19.87
C ALA A 188 -24.79 -12.86 -19.59
N ARG A 189 -23.89 -12.04 -19.04
CA ARG A 189 -24.11 -10.58 -18.86
C ARG A 189 -24.15 -9.82 -20.18
N LEU A 190 -23.33 -10.21 -21.16
CA LEU A 190 -23.34 -9.61 -22.50
C LEU A 190 -24.64 -9.94 -23.25
N ILE A 191 -25.14 -11.16 -23.09
CA ILE A 191 -26.38 -11.62 -23.76
C ILE A 191 -27.64 -11.02 -23.10
N SER A 192 -27.62 -10.76 -21.79
CA SER A 192 -28.80 -10.32 -21.04
C SER A 192 -29.03 -8.80 -20.98
N GLY A 193 -28.14 -7.98 -21.57
CA GLY A 193 -28.32 -6.51 -21.67
C GLY A 193 -28.38 -5.75 -20.33
N ARG A 194 -28.28 -6.42 -19.18
CA ARG A 194 -28.32 -5.80 -17.85
C ARG A 194 -26.96 -5.20 -17.50
N GLN A 195 -26.81 -3.89 -17.70
CA GLN A 195 -25.81 -3.11 -16.97
C GLN A 195 -26.27 -2.97 -15.52
N LEU A 196 -25.80 -3.86 -14.64
CA LEU A 196 -25.92 -3.66 -13.20
C LEU A 196 -25.00 -2.52 -12.80
N ALA A 197 -25.58 -1.40 -12.36
CA ALA A 197 -24.88 -0.43 -11.52
C ALA A 197 -24.33 -1.18 -10.30
N GLY A 198 -23.00 -1.22 -10.14
CA GLY A 198 -22.32 -1.94 -9.06
C GLY A 198 -21.53 -3.20 -9.46
N GLY A 199 -21.02 -3.28 -10.70
CA GLY A 199 -20.14 -4.36 -11.12
C GLY A 199 -18.86 -4.43 -10.28
N THR A 200 -18.49 -5.64 -9.81
CA THR A 200 -17.16 -5.93 -9.27
C THR A 200 -16.12 -5.47 -10.29
N GLN A 201 -15.26 -4.52 -9.92
CA GLN A 201 -14.25 -4.01 -10.86
C GLN A 201 -13.37 -5.16 -11.37
N PRO A 202 -13.09 -5.22 -12.68
CA PRO A 202 -12.29 -6.28 -13.25
C PRO A 202 -10.89 -6.27 -12.62
N GLU A 203 -10.44 -7.44 -12.15
CA GLU A 203 -9.07 -7.63 -11.68
C GLU A 203 -8.08 -7.37 -12.83
N GLU A 204 -6.97 -6.71 -12.54
CA GLU A 204 -5.95 -6.41 -13.54
C GLU A 204 -5.26 -7.68 -14.02
N ARG A 205 -5.23 -7.86 -15.34
CA ARG A 205 -4.48 -8.95 -15.96
C ARG A 205 -2.99 -8.70 -15.83
N GLN A 206 -2.31 -9.63 -15.19
CA GLN A 206 -0.87 -9.68 -14.96
C GLN A 206 -0.24 -10.56 -16.05
N ILE A 207 0.56 -9.94 -16.91
CA ILE A 207 1.12 -10.56 -18.12
C ILE A 207 2.44 -9.87 -18.49
N GLY A 208 3.33 -10.59 -19.16
CA GLY A 208 4.55 -10.03 -19.76
C GLY A 208 5.73 -9.88 -18.80
N TYR A 209 5.61 -10.41 -17.57
CA TYR A 209 6.70 -10.41 -16.59
C TYR A 209 6.59 -11.60 -15.64
N VAL A 210 7.69 -11.91 -14.94
CA VAL A 210 7.71 -12.83 -13.81
C VAL A 210 8.48 -12.16 -12.66
N PHE A 211 7.84 -12.04 -11.50
CA PHE A 211 8.43 -11.51 -10.27
C PHE A 211 8.67 -12.66 -9.29
N LEU A 212 9.94 -12.98 -9.05
CA LEU A 212 10.36 -14.01 -8.09
C LEU A 212 11.16 -13.36 -6.97
N GLN A 213 11.01 -13.88 -5.76
CA GLN A 213 11.73 -13.42 -4.59
C GLN A 213 12.26 -14.62 -3.80
N GLU A 214 13.38 -14.45 -3.11
CA GLU A 214 13.88 -15.45 -2.19
C GLU A 214 12.84 -15.73 -1.09
N PHE A 215 12.77 -16.98 -0.64
CA PHE A 215 11.98 -17.32 0.53
C PHE A 215 12.83 -17.09 1.78
N LEU A 216 12.30 -16.31 2.74
CA LEU A 216 12.96 -16.05 4.02
C LEU A 216 12.37 -16.96 5.11
N PRO A 217 13.01 -18.09 5.45
CA PRO A 217 12.52 -18.98 6.50
C PRO A 217 12.60 -18.33 7.89
N GLY A 218 11.84 -18.86 8.85
CA GLY A 218 11.88 -18.41 10.25
C GLY A 218 11.10 -17.13 10.57
N ASN A 219 10.36 -16.58 9.61
CA ASN A 219 9.45 -15.46 9.85
C ASN A 219 8.06 -15.96 10.23
N GLU A 220 7.75 -16.02 11.53
CA GLU A 220 6.41 -16.38 12.05
C GLU A 220 5.40 -15.22 11.96
N PHE A 221 5.92 -14.02 11.79
CA PHE A 221 5.18 -12.78 11.62
C PHE A 221 5.97 -11.83 10.70
N ASP A 222 5.30 -10.78 10.23
CA ASP A 222 6.00 -9.55 9.85
C ASP A 222 5.74 -8.45 10.88
N THR A 223 6.66 -7.49 10.97
CA THR A 223 6.46 -6.27 11.74
C THR A 223 5.93 -5.20 10.78
N ARG A 224 4.67 -4.81 10.97
CA ARG A 224 4.09 -3.66 10.26
C ARG A 224 4.48 -2.40 11.02
N VAL A 225 5.16 -1.47 10.35
CA VAL A 225 5.43 -0.14 10.91
C VAL A 225 4.79 0.92 10.00
N THR A 226 3.96 1.79 10.57
CA THR A 226 3.37 2.94 9.87
C THR A 226 4.03 4.21 10.36
N VAL A 227 4.72 4.90 9.48
CA VAL A 227 5.34 6.20 9.75
C VAL A 227 4.41 7.30 9.24
N ILE A 228 4.08 8.25 10.11
CA ILE A 228 3.33 9.47 9.80
C ILE A 228 4.19 10.63 10.30
N SER A 229 4.83 11.33 9.36
CA SER A 229 5.89 12.32 9.63
C SER A 229 6.98 11.80 10.59
N ASP A 230 6.98 12.26 11.84
CA ASP A 230 7.97 11.95 12.88
C ASP A 230 7.51 10.82 13.83
N ARG A 231 6.32 10.26 13.62
CA ARG A 231 5.71 9.22 14.46
C ARG A 231 5.71 7.87 13.76
N ALA A 232 6.03 6.81 14.49
CA ALA A 232 5.97 5.43 14.02
C ALA A 232 5.08 4.58 14.92
N PHE A 233 4.10 3.93 14.32
CA PHE A 233 3.17 3.00 14.96
C PHE A 233 3.51 1.59 14.48
N ALA A 234 3.66 0.62 15.38
CA ALA A 234 4.08 -0.71 14.99
C ALA A 234 3.33 -1.82 15.73
N PHE A 235 3.15 -2.93 15.01
CA PHE A 235 2.54 -4.15 15.53
C PHE A 235 3.05 -5.36 14.75
N ARG A 236 3.01 -6.54 15.36
CA ARG A 236 3.31 -7.81 14.69
C ARG A 236 2.05 -8.35 14.03
N ARG A 237 2.16 -8.90 12.83
CA ARG A 237 1.07 -9.66 12.19
C ARG A 237 1.52 -11.10 12.02
N PHE A 238 0.88 -12.01 12.74
CA PHE A 238 1.23 -13.42 12.68
C PHE A 238 0.74 -14.07 11.39
N ASN A 239 1.52 -15.06 10.94
CA ASN A 239 1.14 -15.92 9.84
C ASN A 239 -0.19 -16.64 10.08
N ARG A 240 -0.90 -16.95 8.99
CA ARG A 240 -2.09 -17.81 9.05
C ARG A 240 -1.66 -19.23 9.42
N PRO A 241 -2.52 -20.03 10.08
CA PRO A 241 -2.22 -21.44 10.33
C PRO A 241 -1.84 -22.16 9.05
N ASN A 242 -0.71 -22.88 9.06
CA ASN A 242 -0.17 -23.64 7.93
C ASN A 242 0.11 -22.79 6.66
N ASP A 243 0.38 -21.50 6.82
CA ASP A 243 0.73 -20.56 5.74
C ASP A 243 1.97 -19.76 6.15
N PHE A 244 2.74 -19.27 5.18
CA PHE A 244 3.91 -18.41 5.43
C PHE A 244 3.57 -16.91 5.36
N ARG A 245 2.30 -16.58 5.11
CA ARG A 245 1.82 -15.21 4.84
C ARG A 245 1.11 -14.64 6.06
N ALA A 246 1.59 -13.48 6.52
CA ALA A 246 1.03 -12.70 7.62
C ALA A 246 -0.16 -11.81 7.20
N SER A 247 0.00 -11.06 6.10
CA SER A 247 -0.98 -10.05 5.70
C SER A 247 -2.38 -10.64 5.48
N GLY A 248 -3.39 -10.05 6.11
CA GLY A 248 -4.79 -10.49 6.06
C GLY A 248 -5.11 -11.70 6.96
N SER A 249 -4.23 -12.09 7.89
CA SER A 249 -4.53 -13.11 8.91
C SER A 249 -5.54 -12.65 9.96
N GLY A 250 -5.59 -11.35 10.24
CA GLY A 250 -6.36 -10.78 11.35
C GLY A 250 -5.73 -11.05 12.74
N ARG A 251 -4.55 -11.67 12.78
CA ARG A 251 -3.84 -12.03 14.01
C ARG A 251 -2.78 -10.97 14.28
N ILE A 252 -3.12 -9.98 15.09
CA ILE A 252 -2.26 -8.84 15.40
C ILE A 252 -1.86 -8.91 16.87
N ASP A 253 -0.60 -8.55 17.14
CA ASP A 253 -0.08 -8.29 18.47
C ASP A 253 0.47 -6.87 18.53
N TRP A 254 -0.08 -6.10 19.46
CA TRP A 254 0.20 -4.68 19.68
C TRP A 254 1.15 -4.42 20.86
N ASP A 255 1.71 -5.46 21.49
CA ASP A 255 2.65 -5.28 22.61
C ASP A 255 3.93 -4.55 22.12
N PRO A 256 4.18 -3.30 22.54
CA PRO A 256 5.34 -2.54 22.10
C PRO A 256 6.67 -3.16 22.57
N ALA A 257 6.67 -3.95 23.65
CA ALA A 257 7.86 -4.65 24.13
C ALA A 257 8.33 -5.75 23.16
N GLN A 258 7.43 -6.21 22.27
CA GLN A 258 7.72 -7.22 21.25
C GLN A 258 8.22 -6.62 19.92
N ILE A 259 8.28 -5.30 19.81
CA ILE A 259 8.69 -4.61 18.60
C ILE A 259 10.19 -4.32 18.64
N ALA A 260 10.92 -4.90 17.69
CA ALA A 260 12.33 -4.58 17.52
C ALA A 260 12.51 -3.13 17.05
N LEU A 261 13.27 -2.34 17.80
CA LEU A 261 13.50 -0.93 17.49
C LEU A 261 14.26 -0.72 16.18
N ASP A 262 15.07 -1.69 15.75
CA ASP A 262 15.76 -1.62 14.45
C ASP A 262 14.77 -1.67 13.28
N ALA A 263 13.65 -2.39 13.41
CA ALA A 263 12.57 -2.35 12.42
C ALA A 263 11.89 -0.97 12.37
N VAL A 264 11.73 -0.31 13.52
CA VAL A 264 11.19 1.05 13.62
C VAL A 264 12.16 2.07 12.99
N ARG A 265 13.46 1.95 13.27
CA ARG A 265 14.50 2.78 12.65
C ARG A 265 14.54 2.62 11.15
N LEU A 266 14.48 1.38 10.67
CA LEU A 266 14.44 1.08 9.24
C LEU A 266 13.21 1.74 8.59
N ALA A 267 12.03 1.70 9.22
CA ALA A 267 10.84 2.37 8.71
C ALA A 267 11.02 3.89 8.59
N PHE A 268 11.61 4.56 9.59
CA PHE A 268 11.96 5.98 9.50
C PHE A 268 12.98 6.26 8.40
N GLN A 269 13.99 5.39 8.22
CA GLN A 269 14.95 5.49 7.13
C GLN A 269 14.25 5.41 5.76
N VAL A 270 13.31 4.47 5.58
CA VAL A 270 12.49 4.37 4.37
C VAL A 270 11.72 5.68 4.13
N ALA A 271 10.96 6.14 5.13
CA ALA A 271 10.14 7.35 4.99
C ALA A 271 10.96 8.58 4.57
N ARG A 272 12.13 8.78 5.20
CA ARG A 272 13.02 9.90 4.86
C ARG A 272 13.69 9.76 3.50
N ARG A 273 14.18 8.55 3.19
CA ARG A 273 14.87 8.30 1.92
C ARG A 273 13.94 8.45 0.72
N LEU A 274 12.67 8.05 0.88
CA LEU A 274 11.62 8.19 -0.12
C LEU A 274 10.89 9.54 -0.06
N GLN A 275 11.19 10.36 0.97
CA GLN A 275 10.57 11.66 1.22
C GLN A 275 9.03 11.60 1.25
N THR A 276 8.49 10.59 1.95
CA THR A 276 7.05 10.37 2.09
C THR A 276 6.55 10.89 3.43
N GLU A 277 5.41 11.57 3.42
CA GLU A 277 4.74 12.04 4.64
C GLU A 277 4.01 10.94 5.42
N CYS A 278 3.60 9.87 4.73
CA CYS A 278 2.92 8.73 5.33
C CYS A 278 3.30 7.45 4.57
N ILE A 279 3.79 6.44 5.29
CA ILE A 279 4.16 5.16 4.70
C ILE A 279 4.05 4.03 5.72
N ALA A 280 3.35 2.98 5.34
CA ALA A 280 3.32 1.69 6.01
C ALA A 280 4.30 0.74 5.34
N VAL A 281 5.23 0.18 6.11
CA VAL A 281 6.22 -0.80 5.66
C VAL A 281 5.98 -2.15 6.33
N ASP A 282 6.23 -3.21 5.58
CA ASP A 282 6.23 -4.59 6.06
C ASP A 282 7.66 -5.08 6.20
N VAL A 283 8.09 -5.34 7.44
CA VAL A 283 9.47 -5.74 7.76
C VAL A 283 9.54 -7.25 8.01
N LEU A 284 10.48 -7.91 7.36
CA LEU A 284 10.85 -9.31 7.58
C LEU A 284 12.30 -9.42 8.05
N ARG A 285 12.69 -10.60 8.54
CA ARG A 285 14.08 -10.95 8.86
C ARG A 285 14.71 -11.82 7.79
N ARG A 286 15.94 -11.49 7.40
CA ARG A 286 16.88 -12.34 6.67
C ARG A 286 18.05 -12.66 7.61
N GLY A 287 17.94 -13.76 8.35
CA GLY A 287 18.84 -14.02 9.48
C GLY A 287 18.70 -12.92 10.54
N GLU A 288 19.80 -12.23 10.85
CA GLU A 288 19.80 -11.09 11.79
C GLU A 288 19.43 -9.75 11.13
N GLU A 289 19.38 -9.67 9.79
CA GLU A 289 19.10 -8.43 9.08
C GLU A 289 17.59 -8.18 8.93
N TYR A 290 17.15 -6.95 9.17
CA TYR A 290 15.80 -6.48 8.84
C TYR A 290 15.72 -6.00 7.39
N VAL A 291 14.72 -6.48 6.66
CA VAL A 291 14.50 -6.15 5.24
C VAL A 291 13.05 -5.73 4.99
N ILE A 292 12.86 -4.83 4.02
CA ILE A 292 11.54 -4.33 3.62
C ILE A 292 10.95 -5.24 2.54
N ASN A 293 9.80 -5.84 2.87
CA ASN A 293 9.07 -6.75 1.99
C ASN A 293 8.06 -6.02 1.08
N GLU A 294 7.39 -4.99 1.61
CA GLU A 294 6.34 -4.22 0.92
C GLU A 294 6.18 -2.83 1.56
N ILE A 295 5.75 -1.86 0.75
CA ILE A 295 5.40 -0.51 1.22
C ILE A 295 4.01 -0.09 0.72
N SER A 296 3.32 0.75 1.48
CA SER A 296 1.97 1.25 1.15
C SER A 296 1.75 2.63 1.75
N TYR A 297 1.09 3.55 1.04
CA TYR A 297 0.72 4.85 1.61
C TYR A 297 -0.52 4.77 2.53
N THR A 298 -1.34 3.72 2.38
CA THR A 298 -2.61 3.56 3.10
C THR A 298 -2.73 2.18 3.77
N PHE A 299 -3.61 2.09 4.75
CA PHE A 299 -3.72 0.95 5.66
C PHE A 299 -5.09 0.92 6.34
N ALA A 300 -5.32 -0.14 7.12
CA ALA A 300 -6.47 -0.22 8.01
C ALA A 300 -6.20 0.64 9.26
N SER A 301 -6.97 1.70 9.46
CA SER A 301 -6.68 2.68 10.51
C SER A 301 -6.87 2.11 11.90
N TRP A 302 -7.85 1.22 12.09
CA TRP A 302 -8.05 0.55 13.38
C TRP A 302 -6.79 -0.13 13.89
N ALA A 303 -6.04 -0.82 13.03
CA ALA A 303 -4.83 -1.51 13.45
C ALA A 303 -3.74 -0.54 13.94
N VAL A 304 -3.70 0.68 13.39
CA VAL A 304 -2.78 1.74 13.82
C VAL A 304 -3.31 2.46 15.05
N ARG A 305 -4.59 2.82 15.07
CA ARG A 305 -5.30 3.45 16.20
C ARG A 305 -5.19 2.62 17.47
N ASP A 306 -5.29 1.30 17.35
CA ASP A 306 -5.30 0.39 18.50
C ASP A 306 -3.90 0.16 19.08
N CYS A 307 -2.83 0.69 18.46
CA CYS A 307 -1.50 0.70 19.07
C CYS A 307 -1.53 1.49 20.40
N PRO A 308 -1.00 0.95 21.50
CA PRO A 308 -1.07 1.60 22.82
C PRO A 308 -0.25 2.89 22.92
N GLY A 309 0.58 3.17 21.91
CA GLY A 309 1.42 4.34 21.80
C GLY A 309 2.18 4.33 20.48
N HIS A 310 3.17 5.21 20.36
CA HIS A 310 4.01 5.32 19.18
C HIS A 310 5.42 5.79 19.53
N TRP A 311 6.37 5.49 18.64
CA TRP A 311 7.71 6.04 18.73
C TRP A 311 7.79 7.35 17.96
N VAL A 312 8.48 8.34 18.54
CA VAL A 312 8.79 9.62 17.90
C VAL A 312 10.28 9.67 17.58
N LEU A 313 10.62 10.16 16.39
CA LEU A 313 11.99 10.40 15.95
C LEU A 313 12.11 11.72 15.18
N ASN A 314 12.64 12.74 15.85
CA ASN A 314 12.86 14.07 15.28
C ASN A 314 14.23 14.19 14.58
N GLU A 315 15.25 13.51 15.10
CA GLU A 315 16.64 13.54 14.60
C GLU A 315 16.91 12.46 13.53
N GLY A 316 18.11 12.39 12.95
CA GLY A 316 18.50 11.38 11.94
C GLY A 316 18.20 9.92 12.33
N PRO A 317 17.74 9.02 11.43
CA PRO A 317 17.47 7.60 11.76
C PRO A 317 18.68 6.83 12.32
N GLY A 318 19.89 7.23 11.95
CA GLY A 318 21.14 6.62 12.42
C GLY A 318 21.67 7.13 13.75
N THR A 319 21.21 8.30 14.23
CA THR A 319 21.79 8.96 15.42
C THR A 319 20.75 9.35 16.46
N GLY A 320 19.49 9.53 16.05
CA GLY A 320 18.42 10.02 16.90
C GLY A 320 17.92 8.99 17.89
N ARG A 321 17.50 9.46 19.07
CA ARG A 321 16.86 8.62 20.08
C ARG A 321 15.39 8.42 19.76
N LEU A 322 14.95 7.16 19.71
CA LEU A 322 13.53 6.82 19.66
C LEU A 322 12.90 7.10 21.04
N ARG A 323 11.88 7.94 21.08
CA ARG A 323 11.11 8.23 22.29
C ARG A 323 9.74 7.58 22.20
N TRP A 324 9.38 6.76 23.17
CA TRP A 324 8.04 6.22 23.28
C TRP A 324 7.08 7.28 23.83
N ILE A 325 5.92 7.42 23.22
CA ILE A 325 4.79 8.21 23.68
C ILE A 325 3.60 7.26 23.89
N GLU A 326 3.13 7.18 25.13
CA GLU A 326 1.95 6.39 25.48
C GLU A 326 0.66 7.12 25.05
N GLY A 327 -0.33 6.35 24.64
CA GLY A 327 -1.63 6.86 24.20
C GLY A 327 -1.94 6.48 22.75
N GLN A 328 -3.15 5.99 22.54
CA GLN A 328 -3.70 5.72 21.22
C GLN A 328 -3.83 7.02 20.42
N MET A 329 -3.56 6.95 19.13
CA MET A 329 -3.73 8.07 18.21
C MET A 329 -4.35 7.55 16.91
N ALA A 330 -5.43 8.18 16.47
CA ALA A 330 -6.00 7.89 15.16
C ALA A 330 -5.05 8.37 14.06
N PRO A 331 -4.68 7.52 13.09
CA PRO A 331 -3.79 7.94 12.01
C PRO A 331 -4.43 9.01 11.10
N GLU A 332 -5.76 9.01 10.97
CA GLU A 332 -6.52 10.06 10.29
C GLU A 332 -6.18 11.45 10.85
N ASP A 333 -6.16 11.57 12.18
CA ASP A 333 -5.87 12.80 12.92
C ASP A 333 -4.42 13.21 12.73
N ALA A 334 -3.48 12.27 12.89
CA ALA A 334 -2.06 12.51 12.69
C ALA A 334 -1.73 13.01 11.28
N ILE A 335 -2.33 12.41 10.25
CA ILE A 335 -2.16 12.82 8.86
C ILE A 335 -2.75 14.21 8.62
N PHE A 336 -3.94 14.46 9.15
CA PHE A 336 -4.62 15.75 8.99
C PHE A 336 -3.80 16.88 9.60
N ASP A 337 -3.33 16.70 10.83
CA ASP A 337 -2.56 17.71 11.56
C ASP A 337 -1.29 18.08 10.83
N ASP A 338 -0.55 17.09 10.34
CA ASP A 338 0.67 17.33 9.56
C ASP A 338 0.38 17.95 8.18
N PHE A 339 -0.75 17.61 7.56
CA PHE A 339 -1.14 18.17 6.27
C PHE A 339 -1.51 19.64 6.41
N ILE A 340 -2.32 20.00 7.40
CA ILE A 340 -2.71 21.38 7.68
C ILE A 340 -1.48 22.23 8.04
N ALA A 341 -0.55 21.69 8.84
CA ALA A 341 0.67 22.40 9.21
C ALA A 341 1.59 22.73 8.01
N LYS A 342 1.39 22.10 6.84
CA LYS A 342 2.13 22.36 5.60
C LYS A 342 1.42 23.34 4.67
N LEU A 343 0.16 23.69 4.94
CA LEU A 343 -0.56 24.61 4.07
C LEU A 343 0.14 25.98 4.07
N PRO A 344 0.13 26.68 2.93
CA PRO A 344 0.63 28.05 2.88
C PRO A 344 -0.17 28.90 3.85
N SER A 345 0.50 29.61 4.77
CA SER A 345 -0.18 30.56 5.64
C SER A 345 -0.78 31.68 4.78
N ARG A 346 -2.11 31.82 4.81
CA ARG A 346 -2.77 33.00 4.22
C ARG A 346 -2.55 34.20 5.14
N GLY A 347 -1.41 34.86 4.98
CA GLY A 347 -1.11 36.16 5.56
C GLY A 347 -0.13 36.12 6.73
N ALA A 348 1.05 36.71 6.50
CA ALA A 348 1.36 37.98 7.16
C ALA A 348 0.86 39.11 6.25
#